data_AF-A0AAV4PBV8-F1
#
_entry.id   AF-A0AAV4PBV8-F1
#
_cell.length_a   1.000
_cell.length_b   1.000
_cell.length_c   1.000
_cell.angle_alpha   90.00
_cell.angle_beta   90.00
_cell.angle_gamma   90.00
#
_symmetry.space_group_name_H-M   'P 1'
#
loop_
_entity.id
_entity.type
_entity.pdbx_description
1 polymer ?
#
loop_
_entity_poly.entity_id
_entity_poly.type
_entity_poly.pdbx_seq_one_letter_code
_entity_poly.pdbx_strand_id
1 'polypeptide(L)'
;MVGESASIDTEAAHRFHKIVEEDNYIAEQVYNVDEFALYRNKMPGRPYIAKNETSVTGFKASKVRITLFLCSNATGEHLIKQKLINHTLN
;
A
#
# COMPACT_ATOMS: atom_id res chain seq x y z
N MET A 1 -1.02 -2.39 12.13
CA MET A 1 -1.01 -2.79 10.71
C MET A 1 -0.06 -3.95 10.65
N VAL A 2 -0.59 -5.17 10.62
CA VAL A 2 0.25 -6.38 10.52
C VAL A 2 0.41 -6.58 9.03
N GLY A 3 1.60 -6.25 8.49
CA GLY A 3 1.96 -6.66 7.15
C GLY A 3 1.94 -8.19 7.11
N GLU A 4 1.53 -8.77 5.98
CA GLU A 4 1.75 -10.20 5.77
C GLU A 4 3.20 -10.50 6.11
N SER A 5 3.43 -11.51 6.95
CA SER A 5 4.76 -12.08 7.10
C SER A 5 5.11 -12.69 5.75
N ALA A 6 5.71 -11.88 4.88
CA ALA A 6 6.32 -12.35 3.65
C ALA A 6 7.36 -13.38 4.10
N SER A 7 7.05 -14.66 3.88
CA SER A 7 8.08 -15.70 3.90
C SER A 7 9.17 -15.20 2.96
N ILE A 8 10.35 -14.91 3.52
CA ILE A 8 11.47 -14.42 2.73
C ILE A 8 11.82 -15.54 1.75
N ASP A 9 11.56 -15.30 0.47
CA ASP A 9 12.01 -16.19 -0.60
C ASP A 9 13.51 -15.98 -0.79
N THR A 10 14.27 -16.71 0.02
CA THR A 10 15.74 -16.67 0.00
C THR A 10 16.30 -17.07 -1.37
N GLU A 11 15.64 -17.99 -2.08
CA GLU A 11 16.10 -18.44 -3.40
C GLU A 11 15.93 -17.33 -4.44
N ALA A 12 14.77 -16.66 -4.45
CA ALA A 12 14.54 -15.51 -5.31
C ALA A 12 15.53 -14.37 -5.01
N ALA A 13 15.80 -14.09 -3.73
CA ALA A 13 16.77 -13.08 -3.33
C ALA A 13 18.19 -13.40 -3.83
N HIS A 14 18.63 -14.66 -3.70
CA HIS A 14 19.93 -15.11 -4.23
C HIS A 14 20.03 -14.97 -5.75
N ARG A 15 18.99 -15.38 -6.49
CA ARG A 15 18.95 -15.24 -7.95
C ARG A 15 19.00 -13.77 -8.39
N PHE A 16 18.26 -12.91 -7.70
CA PHE A 16 18.25 -11.48 -7.99
C PHE A 16 19.62 -10.84 -7.75
N HIS A 17 20.25 -11.15 -6.61
CA HIS A 17 21.59 -10.65 -6.30
C HIS A 17 22.62 -11.04 -7.37
N LYS A 18 22.56 -12.30 -7.82
CA LYS A 18 23.43 -12.79 -8.89
C LYS A 18 23.28 -11.99 -10.20
N ILE A 19 22.06 -11.65 -10.60
CA ILE A 19 21.81 -10.82 -11.80
C ILE A 19 22.40 -9.41 -11.61
N VAL A 20 22.22 -8.81 -10.43
CA VAL A 20 22.77 -7.48 -10.12
C VAL A 20 24.29 -7.46 -10.26
N GLU A 21 24.96 -8.50 -9.77
CA GLU A 21 26.42 -8.64 -9.86
C GLU A 21 26.90 -8.97 -11.29
N GLU A 22 26.29 -9.95 -11.96
CA GLU A 22 26.70 -10.39 -13.31
C GLU A 22 26.57 -9.28 -14.36
N ASP A 23 25.48 -8.50 -14.28
CA ASP A 23 25.21 -7.40 -15.21
C ASP A 23 25.82 -6.06 -14.75
N ASN A 24 26.54 -6.04 -13.62
CA ASN A 24 27.18 -4.86 -13.03
C ASN A 24 26.22 -3.68 -12.80
N TYR A 25 25.01 -3.94 -12.31
CA TYR A 25 24.07 -2.89 -11.97
C TYR A 25 24.50 -2.13 -10.72
N ILE A 26 24.39 -0.81 -10.76
CA ILE A 26 24.56 0.06 -9.58
C ILE A 26 23.22 0.28 -8.86
N ALA A 27 23.26 0.66 -7.59
CA ALA A 27 22.07 0.80 -6.74
C ALA A 27 21.02 1.78 -7.33
N GLU A 28 21.47 2.77 -8.08
CA GLU A 28 20.63 3.77 -8.74
C GLU A 28 19.81 3.19 -9.91
N GLN A 29 20.25 2.08 -10.48
CA GLN A 29 19.61 1.38 -11.60
C GLN A 29 18.67 0.26 -11.15
N VAL A 30 18.77 -0.16 -9.90
CA VAL A 30 17.93 -1.22 -9.32
C VAL A 30 16.67 -0.60 -8.74
N TYR A 31 15.49 -1.03 -9.19
CA TYR A 31 14.19 -0.55 -8.67
C TYR A 31 13.39 -1.67 -8.02
N ASN A 32 12.68 -1.32 -6.95
CA ASN A 32 11.64 -2.15 -6.37
C ASN A 32 10.28 -1.46 -6.50
N VAL A 33 9.22 -2.25 -6.68
CA VAL A 33 7.82 -1.78 -6.76
C VAL A 33 7.01 -2.51 -5.72
N ASP A 34 6.18 -1.79 -4.97
CA ASP A 34 5.23 -2.41 -4.04
C ASP A 34 3.85 -1.72 -4.04
N GLU A 35 2.83 -2.48 -3.69
CA GLU A 35 1.44 -2.03 -3.57
C GLU A 35 1.13 -1.62 -2.13
N PHE A 36 0.70 -0.38 -1.93
CA PHE A 36 0.31 0.12 -0.62
C PHE A 36 -1.16 0.54 -0.59
N ALA A 37 -1.92 0.01 0.36
CA ALA A 37 -3.33 0.35 0.57
C ALA A 37 -3.50 1.38 1.68
N LEU A 38 -4.00 2.57 1.31
CA LEU A 38 -4.43 3.62 2.21
C LEU A 38 -5.93 3.48 2.53
N TYR A 39 -6.27 3.57 3.82
CA TYR A 39 -7.66 3.59 4.28
C TYR A 39 -8.04 5.01 4.69
N ARG A 40 -8.93 5.64 3.91
CA ARG A 40 -9.49 6.96 4.23
C ARG A 40 -10.90 6.76 4.76
N ASN A 41 -11.03 6.80 6.10
CA ASN A 41 -12.23 7.06 6.91
C ASN A 41 -12.19 6.27 8.23
N LYS A 42 -11.65 6.88 9.28
CA LYS A 42 -12.31 6.87 10.59
C LYS A 42 -12.84 8.29 10.79
N MET A 43 -14.13 8.53 10.55
CA MET A 43 -14.74 9.74 11.12
C MET A 43 -14.58 9.65 12.65
N PRO A 44 -14.07 10.68 13.35
CA PRO A 44 -14.32 10.80 14.77
C PRO A 44 -15.84 10.89 14.93
N GLY A 45 -16.44 9.85 15.49
CA GLY A 45 -17.88 9.70 15.53
C GLY A 45 -18.56 10.87 16.26
N ARG A 46 -19.21 11.74 15.50
CA ARG A 46 -20.50 12.29 15.91
C ARG A 46 -21.46 12.15 14.73
N PRO A 47 -22.26 11.08 14.67
CA PRO A 47 -23.48 11.15 13.89
C PRO A 47 -24.33 12.25 14.54
N TYR A 48 -24.65 13.29 13.78
CA TYR A 48 -25.71 14.21 14.14
C TYR A 48 -27.02 13.42 14.00
N ILE A 49 -27.36 12.68 15.05
CA ILE A 49 -28.65 12.00 15.17
C ILE A 49 -29.68 13.13 15.28
N ALA A 50 -30.44 13.37 14.20
CA ALA A 50 -31.69 14.08 14.31
C ALA A 50 -32.53 13.32 15.34
N LYS A 51 -33.06 14.02 16.36
CA LYS A 51 -33.66 13.46 17.59
C LYS A 51 -34.80 12.43 17.40
N ASN A 52 -35.19 12.12 16.16
CA ASN A 52 -36.38 11.33 15.83
C ASN A 52 -36.10 10.04 15.03
N GLU A 53 -34.85 9.67 14.73
CA GLU A 53 -34.55 8.38 14.12
C GLU A 53 -33.84 7.45 15.11
N THR A 54 -34.58 6.43 15.54
CA THR A 54 -34.08 5.28 16.30
C THR A 54 -32.81 4.75 15.65
N SER A 55 -31.76 4.59 16.46
CA SER A 55 -30.47 4.06 16.02
C SER A 55 -30.66 2.78 15.20
N VAL A 56 -30.39 2.84 13.90
CA VAL A 56 -30.34 1.64 13.06
C VAL A 56 -29.08 0.88 13.47
N THR A 57 -29.27 -0.15 14.30
CA THR A 57 -28.25 -1.13 14.66
C THR A 57 -27.79 -1.84 13.38
N GLY A 58 -26.68 -1.36 12.79
CA GLY A 58 -26.14 -1.94 11.55
C GLY A 58 -25.42 -0.98 10.62
N PHE A 59 -25.40 0.33 10.88
CA PHE A 59 -24.71 1.29 10.01
C PHE A 59 -23.18 1.11 10.05
N LYS A 60 -22.63 0.34 9.10
CA LYS A 60 -21.20 0.31 8.79
C LYS A 60 -20.88 1.53 7.92
N ALA A 61 -20.14 2.49 8.48
CA ALA A 61 -19.60 3.58 7.67
C ALA A 61 -18.70 3.01 6.57
N SER A 62 -18.92 3.46 5.34
CA SER A 62 -18.17 2.95 4.19
C SER A 62 -16.68 3.27 4.32
N LYS A 63 -15.82 2.26 4.22
CA LYS A 63 -14.36 2.45 4.25
C LYS A 63 -13.89 2.71 2.84
N VAL A 64 -13.34 3.90 2.57
CA VAL A 64 -12.67 4.16 1.29
C VAL A 64 -11.28 3.53 1.35
N ARG A 65 -11.01 2.59 0.44
CA ARG A 65 -9.68 2.04 0.24
C ARG A 65 -9.09 2.61 -1.05
N ILE A 66 -7.93 3.22 -0.92
CA ILE A 66 -7.13 3.80 -2.00
C ILE A 66 -5.89 2.94 -2.13
N THR A 67 -5.67 2.33 -3.28
CA THR A 67 -4.49 1.50 -3.51
C THR A 67 -3.52 2.23 -4.43
N LEU A 68 -2.27 2.38 -3.99
CA LEU A 68 -1.19 3.05 -4.71
C LEU A 68 -0.07 2.06 -5.05
N PHE A 69 0.56 2.22 -6.22
CA PHE A 69 1.89 1.65 -6.49
C PHE A 69 2.98 2.67 -6.16
N LEU A 70 3.95 2.22 -5.39
CA LEU A 70 5.17 2.95 -5.07
C LEU A 70 6.35 2.23 -5.71
N CYS A 71 7.24 2.98 -6.35
CA CYS A 71 8.46 2.43 -6.92
C CYS A 71 9.61 3.38 -6.64
N SER A 72 10.71 2.83 -6.12
CA SER A 72 11.94 3.57 -5.82
C SER A 72 13.15 2.81 -6.34
N ASN A 73 14.23 3.53 -6.61
CA ASN A 73 15.53 2.89 -6.76
C ASN A 73 16.04 2.36 -5.40
N ALA A 74 17.10 1.55 -5.43
CA ALA A 74 17.66 0.94 -4.23
C ALA A 74 18.34 1.96 -3.30
N THR A 75 18.77 3.12 -3.82
CA THR A 75 19.26 4.24 -2.99
C THR A 75 18.13 5.02 -2.31
N GLY A 76 16.90 4.93 -2.82
CA GLY A 76 15.75 5.70 -2.37
C GLY A 76 15.71 7.14 -2.87
N GLU A 77 16.71 7.58 -3.63
CA GLU A 77 16.81 8.96 -4.12
C GLU A 77 15.87 9.23 -5.30
N HIS A 78 15.55 8.22 -6.09
CA HIS A 78 14.62 8.35 -7.20
C HIS A 78 13.34 7.57 -6.93
N LEU A 79 12.23 8.31 -6.87
CA LEU A 79 10.88 7.78 -6.79
C LEU A 79 10.21 7.94 -8.16
N ILE A 80 9.73 6.83 -8.72
CA ILE A 80 8.87 6.89 -9.91
C ILE A 80 7.53 7.50 -9.50
N LYS A 81 6.97 8.32 -10.40
CA LYS A 81 5.66 8.96 -10.18
C LYS A 81 4.61 7.92 -9.78
N GLN A 82 4.10 8.09 -8.57
CA GLN A 82 3.08 7.24 -7.96
C GLN A 82 1.84 7.14 -8.85
N LYS A 83 1.25 5.95 -8.90
CA LYS A 83 0.02 5.68 -9.65
C LYS A 83 -1.06 5.14 -8.73
N LEU A 84 -2.27 5.71 -8.87
CA LEU A 84 -3.47 5.18 -8.25
C LEU A 84 -3.96 3.99 -9.07
N ILE A 85 -4.11 2.84 -8.42
CA ILE A 85 -4.57 1.60 -9.06
C ILE A 85 -6.08 1.48 -8.90
N ASN A 86 -6.56 1.73 -7.68
CA ASN A 86 -7.95 1.49 -7.33
C ASN A 86 -8.44 2.48 -6.27
N HIS A 87 -9.72 2.83 -6.39
CA HIS A 87 -10.47 3.64 -5.45
C HIS A 87 -11.83 2.99 -5.22
N THR A 88 -11.96 2.23 -4.13
CA THR A 88 -13.21 1.52 -3.79
C THR A 88 -13.90 2.12 -2.59
N LEU A 89 -15.22 2.26 -2.68
CA LEU A 89 -16.12 2.48 -1.55
C LEU A 89 -16.64 1.10 -1.12
N ASN A 90 -16.26 0.65 0.07
CA ASN A 90 -16.82 -0.58 0.69
C ASN A 90 -17.87 -0.21 1.72
#